data_AF-A0A2H0UNV9-F1
#
_entry.id   AF-A0A2H0UNV9-F1
#
_cell.length_a   1.000
_cell.length_b   1.000
_cell.length_c   1.000
_cell.angle_alpha   90.00
_cell.angle_beta   90.00
_cell.angle_gamma   90.00
#
_symmetry.space_group_name_H-M   'P 1'
#
loop_
_entity.id
_entity.type
_entity.pdbx_description
1 polymer ?
#
loop_
_entity_poly.entity_id
_entity_poly.type
_entity_poly.pdbx_seq_one_letter_code
_entity_poly.pdbx_strand_id
1 'polypeptide(L)'
;MQSFQKDGYLKELAKRGAKKNISQNFQFIGLEVAMILRDLSHKSLYIKLAKEHGPDRILSLAKDVVDRRNVKNPAAYFMTLVKEIKK
;
A
#
# COMPACT_ATOMS: atom_id res chain seq x y z
N MET A 1 -6.97 44.61 5.18
CA MET A 1 -7.14 43.55 4.14
C MET A 1 -6.04 42.50 4.30
N GLN A 2 -6.25 41.42 5.04
CA GLN A 2 -5.30 40.27 5.06
C GLN A 2 -5.87 38.98 5.69
N SER A 3 -7.16 38.95 6.09
CA SER A 3 -7.76 37.79 6.76
C SER A 3 -8.26 36.70 5.80
N PHE A 4 -8.61 37.03 4.55
CA PHE A 4 -9.23 36.08 3.61
C PHE A 4 -8.30 34.97 3.06
N GLN A 5 -6.98 35.11 3.16
CA GLN A 5 -6.03 34.10 2.65
C GLN A 5 -5.61 33.06 3.70
N LYS A 6 -5.81 33.35 5.00
CA LYS A 6 -5.36 32.48 6.10
C LYS A 6 -6.14 31.16 6.15
N ASP A 7 -7.46 31.22 5.98
CA ASP A 7 -8.33 30.04 6.09
C ASP A 7 -8.14 29.05 4.93
N GLY A 8 -7.87 29.56 3.72
CA GLY A 8 -7.56 28.73 2.55
C GLY A 8 -6.23 27.99 2.70
N TYR A 9 -5.20 28.69 3.18
CA TYR A 9 -3.87 28.13 3.40
C TYR A 9 -3.87 27.02 4.47
N LEU A 10 -4.56 27.24 5.60
CA LEU A 10 -4.68 26.24 6.67
C LEU A 10 -5.42 24.98 6.21
N LYS A 11 -6.49 25.14 5.40
CA LYS A 11 -7.20 24.00 4.80
C LYS A 11 -6.32 23.20 3.84
N GLU A 12 -5.49 23.88 3.04
CA GLU A 12 -4.58 23.20 2.12
C GLU A 12 -3.46 22.44 2.85
N LEU A 13 -2.89 23.02 3.91
CA LEU A 13 -1.93 22.35 4.78
C LEU A 13 -2.53 21.11 5.45
N ALA A 14 -3.74 21.20 5.99
CA ALA A 14 -4.44 20.05 6.58
C ALA A 14 -4.66 18.93 5.56
N LYS A 15 -5.09 19.29 4.34
CA LYS A 15 -5.25 18.34 3.22
C LYS A 15 -3.94 17.67 2.81
N ARG A 16 -2.84 18.43 2.77
CA ARG A 16 -1.49 17.91 2.48
C ARG A 16 -1.00 16.96 3.58
N GLY A 17 -1.21 17.32 4.85
CA GLY A 17 -0.87 16.49 6.02
C GLY A 17 -1.59 15.14 6.01
N ALA A 18 -2.90 15.16 5.79
CA ALA A 18 -3.70 13.93 5.68
C ALA A 18 -3.24 13.02 4.53
N LYS A 19 -2.94 13.61 3.35
CA LYS A 19 -2.46 12.87 2.18
C LYS A 19 -1.06 12.29 2.39
N LYS A 20 -0.19 12.99 3.12
CA LYS A 20 1.17 12.53 3.48
C LYS A 20 1.11 11.31 4.40
N ASN A 21 0.23 11.30 5.39
CA ASN A 21 0.06 10.18 6.32
C ASN A 21 -0.41 8.90 5.60
N ILE A 22 -1.38 9.03 4.68
CA ILE A 22 -1.82 7.91 3.84
C ILE A 22 -0.68 7.42 2.93
N SER A 23 0.14 8.34 2.42
CA SER A 23 1.30 8.02 1.58
C SER A 23 2.37 7.20 2.27
N GLN A 24 2.61 7.49 3.55
CA GLN A 24 3.58 6.74 4.34
C GLN A 24 3.07 5.34 4.66
N ASN A 25 1.77 5.19 4.93
CA ASN A 25 1.19 3.89 5.27
C ASN A 25 1.34 2.86 4.12
N PHE A 26 0.90 3.19 2.91
CA PHE A 26 0.99 2.23 1.80
C PHE A 26 2.44 1.93 1.35
N GLN A 27 3.37 2.87 1.55
CA GLN A 27 4.79 2.66 1.24
C GLN A 27 5.42 1.65 2.19
N PHE A 28 5.18 1.82 3.49
CA PHE A 28 5.66 0.89 4.51
C PHE A 28 5.09 -0.51 4.29
N ILE A 29 3.77 -0.59 4.11
CA ILE A 29 3.07 -1.86 3.89
C ILE A 29 3.53 -2.54 2.60
N GLY A 30 3.72 -1.80 1.51
CA GLY A 30 4.24 -2.35 0.26
C GLY A 30 5.66 -2.92 0.40
N LEU A 31 6.51 -2.29 1.22
CA LEU A 31 7.83 -2.82 1.54
C LEU A 31 7.74 -4.08 2.41
N GLU A 32 6.85 -4.09 3.41
CA GLU A 32 6.59 -5.26 4.25
C GLU A 32 6.12 -6.46 3.44
N VAL A 33 5.19 -6.24 2.50
CA VAL A 33 4.71 -7.28 1.58
C VAL A 33 5.86 -7.84 0.73
N ALA A 34 6.74 -6.98 0.22
CA ALA A 34 7.91 -7.41 -0.55
C ALA A 34 8.85 -8.30 0.30
N MET A 35 9.00 -8.00 1.60
CA MET A 35 9.77 -8.83 2.52
C MET A 35 9.09 -10.17 2.81
N ILE A 36 7.78 -10.16 3.10
CA ILE A 36 6.98 -11.36 3.36
C ILE A 36 7.06 -12.34 2.19
N LEU A 37 6.87 -11.83 0.97
CA LEU A 37 6.90 -12.64 -0.26
C LEU A 37 8.33 -12.98 -0.74
N ARG A 38 9.36 -12.49 -0.03
CA ARG A 38 10.80 -12.64 -0.37
C ARG A 38 11.13 -12.13 -1.78
N ASP A 39 10.49 -11.03 -2.18
CA ASP A 39 10.56 -10.45 -3.52
C ASP A 39 10.85 -8.94 -3.47
N LEU A 40 11.98 -8.58 -2.86
CA LEU A 40 12.41 -7.20 -2.69
C LEU A 40 12.71 -6.47 -4.01
N SER A 41 13.05 -7.21 -5.09
CA SER A 41 13.29 -6.64 -6.41
C SER A 41 12.05 -5.96 -6.98
N HIS A 42 10.86 -6.42 -6.61
CA HIS A 42 9.58 -5.85 -7.05
C HIS A 42 8.89 -4.98 -6.00
N LYS A 43 9.60 -4.46 -4.98
CA LYS A 43 9.02 -3.60 -3.92
C LYS A 43 8.14 -2.45 -4.44
N SER A 44 8.54 -1.81 -5.54
CA SER A 44 7.78 -0.72 -6.16
C SER A 44 6.41 -1.16 -6.69
N LEU A 45 6.29 -2.41 -7.14
CA LEU A 45 5.03 -3.01 -7.55
C LEU A 45 4.11 -3.21 -6.34
N TYR A 46 4.62 -3.79 -5.24
CA TYR A 46 3.83 -4.01 -4.02
C TYR A 46 3.36 -2.71 -3.36
N ILE A 47 4.19 -1.66 -3.39
CA ILE A 47 3.78 -0.30 -2.96
C ILE A 47 2.63 0.23 -3.83
N LYS A 48 2.69 0.03 -5.15
CA LYS A 48 1.59 0.41 -6.05
C LYS A 48 0.31 -0.36 -5.72
N LEU A 49 0.40 -1.67 -5.53
CA LEU A 49 -0.74 -2.52 -5.18
C LEU A 49 -1.38 -2.11 -3.85
N ALA A 50 -0.57 -1.84 -2.81
CA ALA A 50 -1.06 -1.34 -1.52
C ALA A 50 -1.79 0.00 -1.64
N LYS A 51 -1.31 0.89 -2.53
CA LYS A 51 -1.96 2.16 -2.81
C LYS A 51 -3.29 2.01 -3.55
N GLU A 52 -3.38 1.07 -4.50
CA GLU A 52 -4.55 0.91 -5.37
C GLU A 52 -5.66 0.06 -4.73
N HIS A 53 -5.30 -0.99 -4.00
CA HIS A 53 -6.25 -1.98 -3.46
C HIS A 53 -6.44 -1.89 -1.94
N GLY A 54 -5.76 -0.95 -1.27
CA GLY A 54 -5.79 -0.78 0.17
C GLY A 54 -4.62 -1.51 0.86
N PRO A 55 -3.85 -0.83 1.75
CA PRO A 55 -2.68 -1.44 2.39
C PRO A 55 -3.03 -2.69 3.20
N ASP A 56 -4.07 -2.61 4.04
CA ASP A 56 -4.46 -3.70 4.93
C ASP A 56 -4.87 -4.96 4.16
N ARG A 57 -5.60 -4.78 3.06
CA ARG A 57 -6.03 -5.88 2.19
C ARG A 57 -4.84 -6.58 1.55
N ILE A 58 -3.89 -5.80 1.05
CA ILE A 58 -2.68 -6.30 0.41
C ILE A 58 -1.77 -7.02 1.42
N LEU A 59 -1.60 -6.46 2.63
CA LEU A 59 -0.84 -7.11 3.70
C LEU A 59 -1.47 -8.42 4.15
N SER A 60 -2.79 -8.42 4.37
CA SER A 60 -3.53 -9.62 4.78
C SER A 60 -3.40 -10.73 3.75
N LEU A 61 -3.48 -10.40 2.46
CA LEU A 61 -3.32 -11.36 1.37
C LEU A 61 -1.89 -11.93 1.32
N ALA A 62 -0.87 -11.08 1.52
CA ALA A 62 0.52 -11.53 1.56
C ALA A 62 0.79 -12.52 2.71
N LYS A 63 0.22 -12.26 3.90
CA LYS A 63 0.29 -13.16 5.06
C LYS A 63 -0.39 -14.50 4.78
N ASP A 64 -1.61 -14.48 4.25
CA ASP A 64 -2.33 -15.70 3.87
C ASP A 64 -1.55 -16.54 2.84
N VAL A 65 -0.88 -15.90 1.89
CA VAL A 65 -0.07 -16.59 0.88
C VAL A 65 1.12 -17.33 1.50
N VAL A 66 1.83 -16.73 2.47
CA VAL A 66 3.01 -17.37 3.09
C VAL A 66 2.63 -18.43 4.12
N ASP A 67 1.45 -18.33 4.72
CA ASP A 67 0.94 -19.33 5.67
C ASP A 67 0.56 -20.65 4.97
N ARG A 68 0.32 -20.62 3.65
CA ARG A 68 0.01 -21.80 2.84
C ARG A 68 1.28 -22.65 2.60
N ARG A 69 1.36 -23.80 3.26
CA ARG A 69 2.52 -24.73 3.24
C ARG A 69 2.90 -25.30 1.86
N ASN A 70 2.03 -25.23 0.86
CA ASN A 70 2.24 -25.84 -0.47
C ASN A 70 2.65 -24.84 -1.57
N VAL A 71 2.95 -23.58 -1.21
CA VAL A 71 3.29 -22.55 -2.20
C VAL A 71 4.82 -22.48 -2.40
N LYS A 72 5.29 -22.97 -3.55
CA LYS A 72 6.72 -22.94 -3.92
C LYS A 72 7.23 -21.52 -4.23
N ASN A 73 6.37 -20.67 -4.82
CA ASN A 73 6.70 -19.28 -5.15
C ASN A 73 5.59 -18.36 -4.61
N PRO A 74 5.75 -17.82 -3.38
CA PRO A 74 4.79 -16.95 -2.74
C PRO A 74 4.47 -15.70 -3.57
N ALA A 75 5.49 -15.05 -4.15
CA ALA A 75 5.31 -13.84 -4.95
C ALA A 75 4.44 -14.08 -6.20
N ALA A 76 4.75 -15.13 -6.97
CA ALA A 76 3.97 -15.47 -8.16
C ALA A 76 2.51 -15.82 -7.81
N TYR A 77 2.30 -16.58 -6.72
CA TYR A 77 0.96 -16.95 -6.26
C TYR A 77 0.17 -15.76 -5.72
N PHE A 78 0.82 -14.88 -4.98
CA PHE A 78 0.23 -13.61 -4.56
C PHE A 78 -0.27 -12.80 -5.77
N MET A 79 0.54 -12.72 -6.83
CA MET A 79 0.18 -12.00 -8.05
C MET A 79 -1.01 -12.62 -8.79
N THR A 80 -1.27 -13.93 -8.68
CA THR A 80 -2.49 -14.52 -9.25
C THR A 80 -3.72 -14.11 -8.46
N LEU A 81 -3.65 -14.09 -7.13
CA LEU A 81 -4.76 -13.69 -6.26
C LEU A 81 -5.09 -12.20 -6.38
N VAL A 82 -4.08 -11.34 -6.52
CA VAL A 82 -4.30 -9.89 -6.73
C VAL A 82 -5.11 -9.61 -7.99
N LYS A 83 -4.92 -10.39 -9.07
CA LYS A 83 -5.70 -10.22 -10.31
C LYS A 83 -7.19 -10.54 -10.12
N GLU A 84 -7.54 -11.35 -9.12
CA GLU A 84 -8.91 -11.73 -8.81
C GLU A 84 -9.63 -10.71 -7.91
N ILE A 85 -8.90 -9.71 -7.40
CA ILE A 85 -9.49 -8.60 -6.66
C ILE A 85 -10.41 -7.81 -7.61
N LYS A 86 -11.72 -8.03 -7.49
CA LYS A 86 -12.73 -7.17 -8.13
C LYS A 86 -12.56 -5.74 -7.63
N LYS A 87 -12.52 -4.79 -8.57
CA LYS A 87 -12.45 -3.35 -8.33
C LYS A 87 -13.66 -2.86 -7.55
#